data_AF-A0A955YXS0-F1
#
_entry.id   AF-A0A955YXS0-F1
#
_cell.length_a   1.000
_cell.length_b   1.000
_cell.length_c   1.000
_cell.angle_alpha   90.00
_cell.angle_beta   90.00
_cell.angle_gamma   90.00
#
_symmetry.space_group_name_H-M   'P 1'
#
loop_
_entity.id
_entity.type
_entity.pdbx_description
1 polymer ?
#
loop_
_entity_poly.entity_id
_entity_poly.type
_entity_poly.pdbx_seq_one_letter_code
_entity_poly.pdbx_strand_id
1 'polypeptide(L)'
;MKIRIATRKSPLALCQTRWVAARLREVREDVEVEEVAIVTEGDRVLDRPLASIGGKGLFVGEVEAALSDGRADLAVHSMKDVPGA
;
A
#
# COMPACT_ATOMS: atom_id res chain seq x y z
N MET A 1 16.99 11.59 4.74
CA MET A 1 15.53 11.89 4.85
C MET A 1 14.76 10.57 4.99
N LYS A 2 13.83 10.43 5.94
CA LYS A 2 13.04 9.21 6.11
C LYS A 2 11.65 9.35 5.50
N ILE A 3 11.20 8.35 4.73
CA ILE A 3 9.87 8.30 4.10
C ILE A 3 9.19 6.99 4.49
N ARG A 4 7.98 7.08 5.03
CA ARG A 4 7.14 5.94 5.40
C ARG A 4 6.18 5.64 4.26
N ILE A 5 6.26 4.45 3.69
CA ILE A 5 5.44 4.04 2.55
C ILE A 5 4.43 2.99 3.02
N ALA A 6 3.14 3.33 2.96
CA ALA A 6 2.05 2.41 3.21
C ALA A 6 1.89 1.43 2.04
N THR A 7 1.78 0.14 2.35
CA THR A 7 1.66 -0.92 1.34
C THR A 7 0.96 -2.14 1.90
N ARG A 8 0.38 -2.97 1.04
CA ARG A 8 -0.18 -4.27 1.45
C ARG A 8 0.95 -5.24 1.81
N LYS A 9 0.64 -6.19 2.70
CA LYS A 9 1.60 -7.23 3.14
C LYS A 9 1.87 -8.32 2.08
N SER A 10 1.16 -8.33 0.95
CA SER A 10 1.37 -9.35 -0.07
C SER A 10 2.78 -9.26 -0.69
N PRO A 11 3.39 -10.40 -1.10
CA PRO A 11 4.73 -10.38 -1.67
C PRO A 11 4.89 -9.44 -2.87
N LEU A 12 3.86 -9.34 -3.72
CA LEU A 12 3.87 -8.45 -4.87
C LEU A 12 3.83 -6.97 -4.46
N ALA A 13 3.00 -6.61 -3.48
CA ALA A 13 2.90 -5.22 -3.01
C ALA A 13 4.22 -4.75 -2.36
N LEU A 14 4.87 -5.62 -1.57
CA LEU A 14 6.19 -5.35 -1.02
C LEU A 14 7.25 -5.20 -2.11
N CYS A 15 7.20 -6.05 -3.15
CA CYS A 15 8.09 -5.92 -4.31
C CYS A 15 7.92 -4.57 -5.03
N GLN A 16 6.67 -4.17 -5.30
CA GLN A 16 6.35 -2.87 -5.91
C GLN A 16 6.84 -1.70 -5.04
N THR A 17 6.66 -1.80 -3.73
CA THR A 17 7.10 -0.78 -2.77
C THR A 17 8.62 -0.63 -2.75
N ARG A 18 9.35 -1.75 -2.75
CA ARG A 18 10.82 -1.76 -2.81
C ARG A 18 11.35 -1.25 -4.14
N TRP A 19 10.64 -1.53 -5.23
CA TRP A 19 10.98 -0.98 -6.55
C TRP A 19 10.83 0.55 -6.56
N VAL A 20 9.73 1.09 -6.01
CA VAL A 20 9.56 2.55 -5.84
C VAL A 20 10.64 3.12 -4.93
N ALA A 21 10.96 2.47 -3.81
CA ALA A 21 12.03 2.88 -2.90
C ALA A 21 13.40 2.94 -3.60
N ALA A 22 13.72 1.99 -4.47
CA ALA A 22 14.95 2.00 -5.25
C ALA A 22 15.01 3.21 -6.20
N ARG A 23 13.91 3.53 -6.89
CA ARG A 23 13.80 4.72 -7.76
C ARG A 23 13.94 6.03 -6.99
N LEU A 24 13.37 6.12 -5.78
CA LEU A 24 13.55 7.31 -4.93
C LEU A 24 15.01 7.52 -4.54
N ARG A 25 15.75 6.44 -4.25
CA ARG A 25 17.19 6.51 -3.93
C ARG A 25 18.06 6.94 -5.10
N GLU A 26 17.67 6.63 -6.33
CA GLU A 26 18.36 7.11 -7.53
C GLU A 26 18.28 8.63 -7.69
N VAL A 27 17.20 9.25 -7.21
CA VAL A 27 17.03 10.71 -7.25
C VAL A 27 17.72 11.37 -6.05
N ARG A 28 17.65 10.74 -4.87
CA ARG A 28 18.18 11.25 -3.61
C ARG A 28 18.76 10.11 -2.77
N GLU A 29 20.08 10.04 -2.69
CA GLU A 29 20.80 8.96 -2.00
C GLU A 29 20.50 8.88 -0.49
N ASP A 30 20.18 10.01 0.14
CA ASP A 30 19.89 10.10 1.58
C ASP A 30 18.49 9.58 1.97
N VAL A 31 17.70 9.05 1.02
CA VAL A 31 16.35 8.55 1.27
C VAL A 31 16.38 7.18 1.94
N GLU A 32 15.88 7.13 3.16
CA GLU A 32 15.54 5.91 3.87
C GLU A 32 14.04 5.65 3.77
N VAL A 33 13.68 4.42 3.41
CA VAL A 33 12.27 4.00 3.29
C VAL A 33 11.92 3.07 4.43
N GLU A 34 10.85 3.39 5.14
CA GLU A 34 10.17 2.51 6.10
C GLU A 34 8.91 1.93 5.46
N GLU A 35 8.83 0.59 5.41
CA GLU A 35 7.65 -0.13 4.90
C GLU A 35 6.58 -0.20 5.99
N VAL A 36 5.48 0.54 5.83
CA VAL A 36 4.30 0.45 6.70
C VAL A 36 3.37 -0.61 6.10
N ALA A 37 3.64 -1.87 6.44
CA ALA A 37 2.87 -3.01 5.93
C ALA A 37 1.50 -3.12 6.59
N ILE A 38 0.45 -3.07 5.77
CA ILE A 38 -0.96 -3.04 6.19
C ILE A 38 -1.64 -4.34 5.76
N VAL A 39 -2.46 -4.88 6.66
CA VAL A 39 -3.37 -6.00 6.38
C VAL A 39 -4.74 -5.42 6.14
N THR A 40 -5.21 -5.52 4.90
CA THR A 40 -6.53 -5.01 4.47
C THR A 40 -7.63 -6.03 4.75
N GLU A 41 -8.88 -5.59 4.78
CA GLU A 41 -10.03 -6.51 4.86
C GLU A 41 -10.02 -7.55 3.73
N GLY A 42 -9.67 -7.13 2.50
CA GLY A 42 -9.52 -8.05 1.37
C GLY A 42 -8.40 -9.08 1.54
N ASP A 43 -7.40 -8.85 2.40
CA ASP A 43 -6.37 -9.85 2.74
C ASP A 43 -6.89 -10.88 3.76
N ARG A 44 -7.90 -10.52 4.57
CA ARG A 44 -8.45 -11.39 5.61
C ARG A 44 -9.51 -12.34 5.07
N VAL A 45 -10.20 -11.96 4.00
CA VAL A 45 -11.28 -12.75 3.43
C VAL A 45 -10.76 -13.60 2.27
N LEU A 46 -10.47 -14.88 2.56
CA LEU A 46 -10.00 -15.87 1.60
C LEU A 46 -11.06 -16.94 1.26
N ASP A 47 -12.18 -16.96 2.00
CA ASP A 47 -13.16 -18.05 2.02
C ASP A 47 -14.40 -17.80 1.14
N ARG A 48 -14.55 -16.59 0.60
CA ARG A 48 -15.69 -16.20 -0.25
C ARG A 48 -15.27 -15.19 -1.33
N PRO A 49 -15.97 -15.13 -2.48
CA PRO A 49 -15.63 -14.18 -3.54
C PRO A 49 -15.72 -12.73 -3.06
N LEU A 50 -14.72 -11.90 -3.35
CA LEU A 50 -14.70 -10.49 -2.95
C LEU A 50 -15.93 -9.69 -3.41
N ALA A 51 -16.50 -10.06 -4.57
CA ALA A 51 -17.71 -9.47 -5.10
C ALA A 51 -18.95 -9.64 -4.21
N SER A 52 -18.98 -10.67 -3.35
CA SER A 52 -20.12 -10.94 -2.45
C SER A 52 -20.04 -10.19 -1.12
N ILE A 53 -18.87 -9.62 -0.79
CA ILE A 53 -18.64 -8.90 0.47
C ILE A 53 -19.24 -7.50 0.41
N GLY A 54 -19.32 -6.89 -0.78
CA GLY A 54 -19.86 -5.55 -0.95
C GLY A 54 -19.02 -4.50 -0.21
N GLY A 55 -18.11 -3.84 -0.92
CA GLY A 55 -17.30 -2.77 -0.33
C GLY A 55 -16.44 -2.10 -1.39
N LYS A 56 -16.65 -0.81 -1.63
CA LYS A 56 -15.70 -0.02 -2.43
C LYS A 56 -14.41 0.09 -1.61
N GLY A 57 -13.27 -0.31 -2.19
CA GLY A 57 -11.96 -0.10 -1.56
C GLY A 57 -11.49 -1.15 -0.56
N LEU A 58 -11.91 -2.43 -0.69
CA LEU A 58 -11.47 -3.56 0.17
C LEU A 58 -9.94 -3.74 0.32
N PHE A 59 -9.15 -3.14 -0.58
CA PHE A 59 -7.68 -3.19 -0.57
C PHE A 59 -7.01 -1.82 -0.33
N VAL A 60 -7.81 -0.77 -0.15
CA VAL A 60 -7.36 0.62 -0.21
C VAL A 60 -7.71 1.37 1.07
N GLY A 61 -8.86 1.09 1.69
CA GLY A 61 -9.35 1.84 2.85
C GLY A 61 -8.35 1.91 4.00
N GLU A 62 -7.73 0.79 4.40
CA GLU A 62 -6.76 0.79 5.49
C GLU A 62 -5.43 1.48 5.12
N VAL A 63 -5.08 1.47 3.83
CA VAL A 63 -3.90 2.15 3.30
C VAL A 63 -4.13 3.68 3.29
N GLU A 64 -5.29 4.14 2.83
CA GLU A 64 -5.70 5.54 2.90
C GLU A 64 -5.83 6.04 4.34
N ALA A 65 -6.33 5.19 5.25
CA ALA A 65 -6.37 5.51 6.67
C ALA A 65 -4.95 5.72 7.23
N ALA A 66 -3.95 4.96 6.78
CA ALA A 66 -2.56 5.17 7.22
C ALA A 66 -1.98 6.51 6.78
N LEU A 67 -2.39 7.02 5.62
CA LEU A 67 -2.03 8.37 5.19
C LEU A 67 -2.75 9.42 6.02
N SER A 68 -4.06 9.25 6.19
CA SER A 68 -4.91 10.21 6.92
C SER A 68 -4.53 10.34 8.40
N ASP A 69 -4.12 9.23 9.03
CA ASP A 69 -3.65 9.18 10.42
C ASP A 69 -2.20 9.68 10.58
N GLY A 70 -1.52 10.03 9.49
CA GLY A 70 -0.10 10.42 9.51
C GLY A 70 0.85 9.27 9.87
N ARG A 71 0.40 8.01 9.76
CA ARG A 71 1.23 6.81 9.97
C ARG A 71 2.16 6.55 8.78
N ALA A 72 1.81 7.02 7.60
CA ALA A 72 2.61 6.97 6.39
C ALA A 72 2.62 8.32 5.65
N ASP A 73 3.63 8.52 4.81
CA ASP A 73 3.83 9.75 4.04
C ASP A 73 3.33 9.60 2.59
N LEU A 74 3.34 8.37 2.04
CA LEU A 74 2.77 8.02 0.75
C LEU A 74 2.34 6.55 0.71
N ALA A 75 1.56 6.15 -0.29
CA ALA A 75 1.13 4.77 -0.50
C ALA A 75 1.55 4.25 -1.88
N VAL A 76 1.80 2.95 -1.98
CA VAL A 76 2.06 2.26 -3.26
C VAL A 76 0.97 1.23 -3.53
N HIS A 77 0.33 1.34 -4.68
CA HIS A 77 -0.74 0.46 -5.14
C HIS A 77 -0.48 -0.07 -6.55
N SER A 78 -1.06 -1.23 -6.85
CA SER A 78 -1.31 -1.59 -8.25
C SER A 78 -2.45 -0.72 -8.77
N MET A 79 -2.27 -0.10 -9.93
CA MET A 79 -3.23 0.90 -10.46
C MET A 79 -4.66 0.35 -10.60
N LYS A 80 -4.81 -0.93 -10.96
CA LYS A 80 -6.12 -1.61 -11.08
C LYS A 80 -6.93 -1.61 -9.78
N ASP A 81 -6.27 -1.45 -8.64
CA ASP A 81 -6.89 -1.50 -7.32
C ASP A 81 -7.25 -0.09 -6.80
N VAL A 82 -6.89 0.98 -7.53
CA VAL A 82 -7.19 2.38 -7.16
C VAL A 82 -8.64 2.71 -7.57
N PRO A 83 -9.52 3.16 -6.65
CA PRO A 83 -10.92 3.42 -6.98
C PRO A 83 -11.08 4.62 -7.93
N GLY A 84 -11.90 4.47 -8.97
CA GLY A 84 -12.21 5.56 -9.92
C GLY A 84 -11.17 5.78 -11.03
N ALA A 85 -10.18 4.90 -11.16
CA ALA A 85 -9.29 4.80 -12.31
C ALA A 85 -9.93 4.05 -13.49
#